data_AF-A0A7S0J6V9-F1
#
_entry.id   AF-A0A7S0J6V9-F1
#
_cell.length_a   1.000
_cell.length_b   1.000
_cell.length_c   1.000
_cell.angle_alpha   90.00
_cell.angle_beta   90.00
_cell.angle_gamma   90.00
#
_symmetry.space_group_name_H-M   'P 1'
#
loop_
_entity.id
_entity.type
_entity.pdbx_description
1 polymer ?
#
loop_
_entity_poly.entity_id
_entity_poly.type
_entity_poly.pdbx_seq_one_letter_code
_entity_poly.pdbx_strand_id
1 'polypeptide(L)'
;SRRKMASTQRRPPISDVARRLLPLPTDNGWFRDLPEMLQAQVAVALETRARKRKGKEPIEELLWVGTPYLRTRTIILLFMLWSALLLLPTPFLVELLEHGGWWAIGWSIVSVFLFVPRTTRGSREAFVLTSYRAFASIRTMYCSIETSQLDYSDVTAARVTVNSDHTGTIELRSSLPEPSHNPRNPYVRDRVVVFDRVRDLRDACRVLNTVLPREIVES
;
A
#
# COMPACT_ATOMS: atom_id res chain seq x y z
N SER A 1 27.23 41.61 -3.44
CA SER A 1 26.06 40.80 -3.83
C SER A 1 26.54 39.41 -4.24
N ARG A 2 26.40 38.39 -3.38
CA ARG A 2 26.84 36.99 -3.67
C ARG A 2 25.59 36.11 -3.86
N ARG A 3 25.22 35.83 -5.11
CA ARG A 3 24.30 34.73 -5.44
C ARG A 3 25.09 33.42 -5.43
N LYS A 4 24.88 32.57 -4.42
CA LYS A 4 25.30 31.17 -4.48
C LYS A 4 24.38 30.45 -5.46
N MET A 5 24.97 29.90 -6.53
CA MET A 5 24.30 28.97 -7.42
C MET A 5 23.92 27.71 -6.63
N ALA A 6 22.63 27.39 -6.61
CA ALA A 6 22.14 26.13 -6.09
C ALA A 6 22.63 25.01 -7.02
N SER A 7 23.58 24.21 -6.53
CA SER A 7 23.98 22.97 -7.17
C SER A 7 22.74 22.06 -7.27
N THR A 8 22.41 21.64 -8.48
CA THR A 8 21.39 20.63 -8.78
C THR A 8 21.76 19.32 -8.06
N GLN A 9 21.28 19.18 -6.83
CA GLN A 9 21.49 18.01 -6.01
C GLN A 9 20.65 16.89 -6.62
N ARG A 10 21.29 16.03 -7.43
CA ARG A 10 20.67 14.80 -7.94
C ARG A 10 20.11 14.05 -6.74
N ARG A 11 18.79 13.84 -6.71
CA ARG A 11 18.16 12.99 -5.70
C ARG A 11 18.82 11.62 -5.79
N PRO A 12 19.36 11.06 -4.69
CA PRO A 12 19.89 9.72 -4.71
C PRO A 12 18.77 8.73 -5.12
N PRO A 13 19.11 7.62 -5.77
CA PRO A 13 18.13 6.59 -6.08
C PRO A 13 17.44 6.15 -4.78
N ILE A 14 16.14 5.87 -4.84
CA ILE A 14 15.29 5.58 -3.67
C ILE A 14 15.89 4.44 -2.81
N SER A 15 16.57 3.48 -3.46
CA SER A 15 17.28 2.39 -2.80
C SER A 15 18.41 2.80 -1.85
N ASP A 16 19.04 3.97 -2.08
CA ASP A 16 20.12 4.49 -1.22
C ASP A 16 19.57 5.27 -0.02
N VAL A 17 18.40 5.90 -0.16
CA VAL A 17 17.69 6.56 0.94
C VAL A 17 17.10 5.51 1.89
N ALA A 18 16.48 4.48 1.33
CA ALA A 18 15.97 3.34 2.09
C ALA A 18 17.10 2.60 2.84
N ARG A 19 18.30 2.45 2.22
CA ARG A 19 19.48 1.84 2.86
C ARG A 19 20.10 2.66 3.98
N ARG A 20 20.00 4.00 3.94
CA ARG A 20 20.61 4.87 4.97
C ARG A 20 19.69 5.14 6.17
N LEU A 21 18.38 5.10 5.97
CA LEU A 21 17.39 5.47 6.99
C LEU A 21 16.81 4.27 7.73
N LEU A 22 17.13 3.07 7.27
CA LEU A 22 16.73 1.83 7.90
C LEU A 22 17.99 0.98 8.06
N PRO A 23 18.38 0.55 9.27
CA PRO A 23 18.92 -0.79 9.41
C PRO A 23 17.77 -1.73 9.08
N LEU A 24 17.39 -1.82 7.79
CA LEU A 24 16.62 -2.95 7.31
C LEU A 24 17.47 -4.15 7.73
N PRO A 25 16.90 -5.14 8.44
CA PRO A 25 17.55 -6.44 8.55
C PRO A 25 17.90 -6.82 7.11
N THR A 26 19.19 -6.83 6.80
CA THR A 26 19.72 -6.89 5.43
C THR A 26 19.36 -8.19 4.71
N ASP A 27 18.66 -9.11 5.39
CA ASP A 27 18.26 -10.44 4.95
C ASP A 27 16.76 -10.61 4.64
N ASN A 28 15.95 -9.56 4.75
CA ASN A 28 14.51 -9.68 4.49
C ASN A 28 14.20 -9.62 2.98
N GLY A 29 14.44 -10.72 2.26
CA GLY A 29 14.17 -10.88 0.83
C GLY A 29 12.77 -10.43 0.40
N TRP A 30 11.78 -10.65 1.27
CA TRP A 30 10.38 -10.26 1.05
C TRP A 30 10.17 -8.75 0.86
N PHE A 31 11.00 -7.87 1.44
CA PHE A 31 10.88 -6.43 1.20
C PHE A 31 11.37 -6.03 -0.19
N ARG A 32 12.41 -6.73 -0.70
CA ARG A 32 12.95 -6.50 -2.04
C ARG A 32 12.04 -7.04 -3.13
N ASP A 33 11.22 -8.05 -2.82
CA ASP A 33 10.24 -8.63 -3.73
C ASP A 33 9.00 -7.74 -3.94
N LEU A 34 8.80 -6.73 -3.09
CA LEU A 34 7.76 -5.72 -3.30
C LEU A 34 8.08 -4.86 -4.53
N PRO A 35 7.07 -4.40 -5.28
CA PRO A 35 7.26 -3.36 -6.29
C PRO A 35 7.98 -2.14 -5.69
N GLU A 36 8.97 -1.59 -6.41
CA GLU A 36 9.79 -0.45 -5.96
C GLU A 36 8.94 0.73 -5.47
N MET A 37 7.79 0.93 -6.11
CA MET A 37 6.83 1.94 -5.72
C MET A 37 6.26 1.73 -4.31
N LEU A 38 5.89 0.49 -3.95
CA LEU A 38 5.41 0.17 -2.60
C LEU A 38 6.54 0.27 -1.58
N GLN A 39 7.76 -0.16 -1.94
CA GLN A 39 8.95 0.03 -1.10
C GLN A 39 9.17 1.52 -0.79
N ALA A 40 9.02 2.39 -1.79
CA ALA A 40 9.14 3.83 -1.62
C ALA A 40 8.05 4.40 -0.68
N GLN A 41 6.80 3.93 -0.80
CA GLN A 41 5.72 4.35 0.10
C GLN A 41 5.99 3.97 1.55
N VAL A 42 6.44 2.73 1.79
CA VAL A 42 6.79 2.24 3.12
C VAL A 42 7.95 3.06 3.69
N ALA A 43 9.01 3.29 2.91
CA ALA A 43 10.17 4.06 3.33
C ALA A 43 9.79 5.51 3.70
N VAL A 44 8.95 6.17 2.91
CA VAL A 44 8.48 7.54 3.20
C VAL A 44 7.62 7.57 4.47
N ALA A 45 6.78 6.56 4.70
CA ALA A 45 5.94 6.47 5.90
C ALA A 45 6.77 6.29 7.19
N LEU A 46 7.86 5.50 7.11
CA LEU A 46 8.83 5.33 8.19
C LEU A 46 9.62 6.63 8.43
N GLU A 47 10.16 7.24 7.37
CA GLU A 47 10.94 8.47 7.46
C GLU A 47 10.11 9.64 8.02
N THR A 48 8.86 9.78 7.58
CA THR A 48 7.97 10.86 8.04
C THR A 48 7.77 10.81 9.55
N ARG A 49 7.69 9.61 10.13
CA ARG A 49 7.58 9.44 11.59
C ARG A 49 8.91 9.70 12.29
N ALA A 50 10.01 9.18 11.76
CA ALA A 50 11.35 9.43 12.30
C ALA A 50 11.65 10.94 12.40
N ARG A 51 11.30 11.72 11.36
CA ARG A 51 11.43 13.18 11.35
C ARG A 51 10.53 13.86 12.39
N LYS A 52 9.28 13.41 12.56
CA LYS A 52 8.36 13.94 13.58
C LYS A 52 8.88 13.73 15.00
N ARG A 53 9.57 12.61 15.27
CA ARG A 53 10.05 12.25 16.61
C ARG A 53 11.48 12.74 16.96
N LYS A 54 12.11 13.59 16.12
CA LYS A 54 13.38 14.30 16.38
C LYS A 54 14.42 13.48 17.20
N GLY A 55 14.68 12.23 16.80
CA GLY A 55 15.78 11.42 17.35
C GLY A 55 15.66 11.01 18.83
N LYS A 56 14.48 11.11 19.45
CA LYS A 56 14.29 10.75 20.87
C LYS A 56 13.92 9.28 21.12
N GLU A 57 13.62 8.51 20.08
CA GLU A 57 13.15 7.13 20.22
C GLU A 57 13.96 6.17 19.35
N PRO A 58 13.99 4.86 19.71
CA PRO A 58 14.70 3.86 18.94
C PRO A 58 14.20 3.81 17.49
N ILE A 59 15.09 3.43 16.58
CA ILE A 59 14.78 3.29 15.16
C ILE A 59 13.61 2.31 15.02
N GLU A 60 12.57 2.72 14.29
CA GLU A 60 11.40 1.88 14.00
C GLU A 60 11.83 0.73 13.06
N GLU A 61 11.72 -0.50 13.54
CA GLU A 61 12.09 -1.69 12.78
C GLU A 61 10.90 -2.21 11.98
N LEU A 62 11.16 -2.61 10.74
CA LEU A 62 10.17 -3.21 9.85
C LEU A 62 10.11 -4.72 10.12
N LEU A 63 8.99 -5.20 10.66
CA LEU A 63 8.84 -6.60 11.06
C LEU A 63 8.17 -7.44 9.98
N TRP A 64 7.20 -6.87 9.27
CA TRP A 64 6.49 -7.56 8.20
C TRP A 64 5.88 -6.57 7.21
N VAL A 65 5.84 -6.95 5.93
CA VAL A 65 5.08 -6.26 4.89
C VAL A 65 4.35 -7.27 4.03
N GLY A 66 3.10 -6.97 3.71
CA GLY A 66 2.28 -7.73 2.77
C GLY A 66 1.52 -6.83 1.81
N THR A 67 0.93 -7.46 0.80
CA THR A 67 0.03 -6.83 -0.16
C THR A 67 -1.28 -7.60 -0.19
N PRO A 68 -2.41 -6.95 -0.54
CA PRO A 68 -3.68 -7.64 -0.63
C PRO A 68 -3.64 -8.67 -1.76
N TYR A 69 -4.08 -9.89 -1.46
CA TYR A 69 -4.21 -10.93 -2.46
C TYR A 69 -5.34 -10.57 -3.43
N LEU A 70 -4.98 -10.42 -4.71
CA LEU A 70 -5.94 -10.38 -5.79
C LEU A 70 -6.16 -11.77 -6.35
N ARG A 71 -7.43 -12.17 -6.33
CA ARG A 71 -7.85 -13.40 -6.97
C ARG A 71 -7.58 -13.32 -8.48
N THR A 72 -6.93 -14.34 -9.02
CA THR A 72 -6.65 -14.45 -10.47
C THR A 72 -7.93 -14.28 -11.30
N ARG A 73 -9.06 -14.79 -10.81
CA ARG A 73 -10.38 -14.60 -11.43
C ARG A 73 -10.77 -13.12 -11.59
N THR A 74 -10.47 -12.29 -10.60
CA THR A 74 -10.76 -10.85 -10.67
C THR A 74 -9.84 -10.16 -11.68
N ILE A 75 -8.57 -10.57 -11.77
CA ILE A 75 -7.63 -10.07 -12.77
C ILE A 75 -8.10 -10.46 -14.18
N ILE A 76 -8.54 -11.72 -14.37
CA ILE A 76 -9.09 -12.21 -15.63
C ILE A 76 -10.37 -11.44 -15.99
N LEU A 77 -11.28 -11.21 -15.05
CA LEU A 77 -12.50 -10.44 -15.31
C LEU A 77 -12.18 -8.99 -15.71
N LEU A 78 -11.22 -8.34 -15.04
CA LEU A 78 -10.72 -7.03 -15.41
C LEU A 78 -10.13 -7.05 -16.82
N PHE A 79 -9.31 -8.05 -17.14
CA PHE A 79 -8.73 -8.23 -18.47
C PHE A 79 -9.81 -8.40 -19.54
N MET A 80 -10.81 -9.24 -19.30
CA MET A 80 -11.93 -9.46 -20.21
C MET A 80 -12.77 -8.19 -20.39
N LEU A 81 -13.03 -7.46 -19.31
CA LEU A 81 -13.77 -6.20 -19.36
C LEU A 81 -13.03 -5.14 -20.17
N TRP A 82 -11.73 -4.93 -19.91
CA TRP A 82 -10.91 -3.99 -20.65
C TRP A 82 -10.73 -4.40 -22.11
N SER A 83 -10.56 -5.70 -22.36
CA SER A 83 -10.49 -6.24 -23.72
C SER A 83 -11.80 -5.98 -24.47
N ALA A 84 -12.96 -6.26 -23.86
CA ALA A 84 -14.24 -5.97 -24.47
C ALA A 84 -14.42 -4.47 -24.74
N LEU A 85 -14.13 -3.62 -23.76
CA LEU A 85 -14.28 -2.16 -23.88
C LEU A 85 -13.40 -1.56 -24.99
N LEU A 86 -12.21 -2.12 -25.21
CA LEU A 86 -11.24 -1.60 -26.17
C LEU A 86 -11.31 -2.29 -27.55
N LEU A 87 -11.69 -3.56 -27.60
CA LEU A 87 -11.78 -4.37 -28.83
C LEU A 87 -13.14 -4.29 -29.54
N LEU A 88 -14.25 -4.08 -28.81
CA LEU A 88 -15.57 -3.90 -29.43
C LEU A 88 -15.69 -2.63 -30.29
N PRO A 89 -15.17 -1.46 -29.90
CA PRO A 89 -15.30 -0.25 -30.72
C PRO A 89 -14.27 -0.18 -31.85
N THR A 90 -13.21 -1.00 -31.82
CA THR A 90 -12.13 -0.95 -32.82
C THR A 90 -12.59 -1.28 -34.25
N PRO A 91 -13.44 -2.28 -34.53
CA PRO A 91 -13.93 -2.50 -35.90
C PRO A 91 -14.71 -1.31 -36.45
N PHE A 92 -15.54 -0.64 -35.63
CA PHE A 92 -16.24 0.58 -36.04
C PHE A 92 -15.27 1.74 -36.34
N LEU A 93 -14.17 1.84 -35.59
CA LEU A 93 -13.10 2.82 -35.82
C LEU A 93 -12.26 2.52 -37.06
N VAL A 94 -12.07 1.24 -37.40
CA VAL A 94 -11.35 0.81 -38.61
C VAL A 94 -12.14 1.16 -39.87
N GLU A 95 -13.46 1.01 -39.84
CA GLU A 95 -14.33 1.42 -40.94
C GLU A 95 -14.38 2.95 -41.14
N LEU A 96 -14.22 3.73 -40.06
CA LEU A 96 -14.24 5.20 -40.13
C LEU A 96 -12.92 5.83 -40.61
N LEU A 97 -11.80 5.11 -40.51
CA LEU A 97 -10.44 5.62 -40.78
C LEU A 97 -9.67 4.62 -41.65
N GLU A 98 -9.71 4.81 -42.97
CA GLU A 98 -9.10 3.92 -43.98
C GLU A 98 -7.62 3.57 -43.72
N HIS A 99 -6.86 4.46 -43.08
CA HIS A 99 -5.43 4.25 -42.78
C HIS A 99 -5.10 4.15 -41.28
N GLY A 100 -6.08 4.41 -40.40
CA GLY A 100 -5.88 4.49 -38.95
C GLY A 100 -6.32 3.25 -38.16
N GLY A 101 -7.13 2.38 -38.76
CA GLY A 101 -7.73 1.23 -38.08
C GLY A 101 -6.72 0.24 -37.48
N TRP A 102 -5.65 -0.08 -38.21
CA TRP A 102 -4.60 -0.99 -37.72
C TRP A 102 -3.84 -0.43 -36.52
N TRP A 103 -3.58 0.88 -36.51
CA TRP A 103 -2.99 1.56 -35.37
C TRP A 103 -3.94 1.58 -34.16
N ALA A 104 -5.24 1.73 -34.38
CA ALA A 104 -6.24 1.65 -33.31
C ALA A 104 -6.31 0.26 -32.67
N ILE A 105 -6.18 -0.81 -33.45
CA ILE A 105 -6.12 -2.20 -32.95
C ILE A 105 -4.83 -2.46 -32.18
N GLY A 106 -3.68 -2.01 -32.69
CA GLY A 106 -2.42 -2.10 -31.96
C GLY A 106 -2.49 -1.36 -30.62
N TRP A 107 -3.06 -0.14 -30.63
CA TRP A 107 -3.19 0.69 -29.44
C TRP A 107 -4.18 0.12 -28.42
N SER A 108 -5.28 -0.49 -28.86
CA SER A 108 -6.27 -1.12 -27.97
C SER A 108 -5.66 -2.30 -27.22
N ILE A 109 -4.91 -3.16 -27.90
CA ILE A 109 -4.18 -4.28 -27.28
C ILE A 109 -3.16 -3.77 -26.27
N VAL A 110 -2.29 -2.83 -26.67
CA VAL A 110 -1.27 -2.24 -25.78
C VAL A 110 -1.93 -1.59 -24.54
N SER A 111 -3.06 -0.92 -24.73
CA SER A 111 -3.81 -0.29 -23.64
C SER A 111 -4.31 -1.31 -22.62
N VAL A 112 -4.86 -2.46 -23.04
CA VAL A 112 -5.28 -3.53 -22.10
C VAL A 112 -4.12 -3.94 -21.19
N PHE A 113 -2.93 -4.18 -21.77
CA PHE A 113 -1.75 -4.59 -21.01
C PHE A 113 -1.18 -3.49 -20.10
N LEU A 114 -1.39 -2.21 -20.42
CA LEU A 114 -0.99 -1.09 -19.56
C LEU A 114 -1.97 -0.81 -18.42
N PHE A 115 -3.28 -0.98 -18.66
CA PHE A 115 -4.33 -0.64 -17.69
C PHE A 115 -4.63 -1.76 -16.68
N VAL A 116 -4.56 -3.03 -17.09
CA VAL A 116 -4.89 -4.16 -16.20
C VAL A 116 -3.95 -4.24 -14.99
N PRO A 117 -2.60 -4.22 -15.12
CA PRO A 117 -1.70 -4.25 -13.95
C PRO A 117 -1.76 -2.96 -13.11
N ARG A 118 -2.09 -1.83 -13.75
CA ARG A 118 -2.21 -0.57 -13.04
C ARG A 118 -3.47 -0.47 -12.20
N THR A 119 -4.55 -1.17 -12.54
CA THR A 119 -5.84 -1.08 -11.83
C THR A 119 -5.98 -2.05 -10.66
N THR A 120 -5.12 -3.06 -10.56
CA THR A 120 -5.16 -4.04 -9.48
C THR A 120 -4.68 -3.46 -8.14
N ARG A 121 -5.48 -3.57 -7.08
CA ARG A 121 -5.17 -3.07 -5.71
C ARG A 121 -3.81 -3.50 -5.15
N GLY A 122 -3.35 -4.71 -5.42
CA GLY A 122 -2.08 -5.27 -4.96
C GLY A 122 -0.83 -4.58 -5.51
N SER A 123 -0.97 -3.69 -6.52
CA SER A 123 0.13 -2.81 -6.95
C SER A 123 0.10 -1.44 -6.26
N ARG A 124 -0.89 -1.16 -5.41
CA ARG A 124 -1.14 0.17 -4.83
C ARG A 124 -1.28 0.17 -3.31
N GLU A 125 -1.46 -0.99 -2.71
CA GLU A 125 -1.72 -1.14 -1.29
C GLU A 125 -0.65 -2.00 -0.64
N ALA A 126 -0.09 -1.50 0.45
CA ALA A 126 0.89 -2.19 1.28
C ALA A 126 0.42 -2.20 2.73
N PHE A 127 0.40 -3.39 3.33
CA PHE A 127 0.17 -3.60 4.74
C PHE A 127 1.51 -3.74 5.45
N VAL A 128 1.68 -3.01 6.54
CA VAL A 128 2.98 -2.93 7.21
C VAL A 128 2.80 -3.10 8.71
N LEU A 129 3.61 -3.98 9.27
CA LEU A 129 3.80 -4.13 10.71
C LEU A 129 5.23 -3.71 11.04
N THR A 130 5.34 -2.73 11.93
CA THR A 130 6.63 -2.29 12.49
C THR A 130 6.74 -2.72 13.94
N SER A 131 7.82 -2.33 14.61
CA SER A 131 7.99 -2.50 16.05
C SER A 131 7.04 -1.66 16.91
N TYR A 132 6.45 -0.60 16.36
CA TYR A 132 5.65 0.37 17.15
C TYR A 132 4.20 0.53 16.67
N ARG A 133 3.92 0.24 15.40
CA ARG A 133 2.60 0.45 14.80
C ARG A 133 2.30 -0.54 13.69
N ALA A 134 1.01 -0.67 13.43
CA ALA A 134 0.49 -1.19 12.19
C ALA A 134 0.06 -0.03 11.29
N PHE A 135 0.31 -0.12 9.99
CA PHE A 135 -0.27 0.82 9.03
C PHE A 135 -0.57 0.18 7.68
N ALA A 136 -1.64 0.64 7.05
CA ALA A 136 -1.96 0.32 5.67
C ALA A 136 -1.78 1.58 4.83
N SER A 137 -0.96 1.49 3.79
CA SER A 137 -0.73 2.59 2.85
C SER A 137 -1.33 2.24 1.51
N ILE A 138 -2.24 3.10 1.03
CA ILE A 138 -2.97 2.93 -0.23
C ILE A 138 -2.65 4.13 -1.13
N ARG A 139 -2.18 3.84 -2.34
CA ARG A 139 -2.13 4.84 -3.41
C ARG A 139 -3.49 4.93 -4.09
N THR A 140 -4.10 6.10 -4.03
CA THR A 140 -5.33 6.36 -4.78
C THR A 140 -5.04 6.51 -6.27
N MET A 141 -6.09 6.46 -7.09
CA MET A 141 -5.98 6.71 -8.54
C MET A 141 -5.46 8.12 -8.87
N TYR A 142 -5.55 9.07 -7.95
CA TYR A 142 -5.09 10.45 -8.12
C TYR A 142 -3.63 10.68 -7.69
N CYS A 143 -2.86 9.60 -7.51
CA CYS A 143 -1.49 9.66 -6.98
C CYS A 143 -1.38 10.22 -5.55
N SER A 144 -2.49 10.39 -4.82
CA SER A 144 -2.41 10.65 -3.38
C SER A 144 -2.11 9.35 -2.63
N ILE A 145 -1.44 9.49 -1.49
CA ILE A 145 -1.15 8.38 -0.59
C ILE A 145 -2.04 8.58 0.63
N GLU A 146 -2.96 7.65 0.83
CA GLU A 146 -3.76 7.55 2.04
C GLU A 146 -3.10 6.52 2.94
N THR A 147 -2.85 6.87 4.20
CA THR A 147 -2.24 5.96 5.18
C THR A 147 -3.11 5.91 6.41
N SER A 148 -3.69 4.76 6.70
CA SER A 148 -4.28 4.46 8.00
C SER A 148 -3.20 3.86 8.88
N GLN A 149 -3.03 4.38 10.09
CA GLN A 149 -1.97 3.96 11.00
C GLN A 149 -2.50 3.89 12.43
N LEU A 150 -2.03 2.91 13.18
CA LEU A 150 -2.38 2.70 14.57
C LEU A 150 -1.18 2.21 15.37
N ASP A 151 -0.86 2.93 16.43
CA ASP A 151 0.20 2.56 17.37
C ASP A 151 -0.27 1.39 18.24
N TYR A 152 0.59 0.41 18.52
CA TYR A 152 0.18 -0.77 19.30
C TYR A 152 -0.23 -0.44 20.73
N SER A 153 0.28 0.68 21.29
CA SER A 153 -0.14 1.21 22.59
C SER A 153 -1.62 1.61 22.62
N ASP A 154 -2.18 1.93 21.46
CA ASP A 154 -3.52 2.50 21.33
C ASP A 154 -4.53 1.46 20.85
N VAL A 155 -4.08 0.24 20.53
CA VAL A 155 -4.95 -0.86 20.13
C VAL A 155 -5.75 -1.29 21.35
N THR A 156 -7.06 -1.47 21.20
CA THR A 156 -7.95 -1.98 22.25
C THR A 156 -8.65 -3.26 21.85
N ALA A 157 -8.78 -3.52 20.56
CA ALA A 157 -9.30 -4.78 20.06
C ALA A 157 -8.59 -5.17 18.76
N ALA A 158 -8.25 -6.45 18.65
CA ALA A 158 -7.74 -7.05 17.42
C ALA A 158 -8.67 -8.19 17.01
N ARG A 159 -9.04 -8.24 15.73
CA ARG A 159 -9.87 -9.30 15.17
C ARG A 159 -9.23 -9.87 13.93
N VAL A 160 -9.15 -11.19 13.85
CA VAL A 160 -8.71 -11.90 12.65
C VAL A 160 -9.88 -12.70 12.11
N THR A 161 -10.22 -12.47 10.85
CA THR A 161 -11.29 -13.20 10.15
C THR A 161 -10.68 -13.97 8.99
N VAL A 162 -10.92 -15.26 8.90
CA VAL A 162 -10.47 -16.07 7.77
C VAL A 162 -11.55 -16.04 6.69
N ASN A 163 -11.16 -15.63 5.49
CA ASN A 163 -12.05 -15.55 4.33
C ASN A 163 -12.15 -16.91 3.64
N SER A 164 -13.23 -17.10 2.87
CA SER A 164 -13.48 -18.34 2.11
C SER A 164 -12.49 -18.59 0.98
N ASP A 165 -11.70 -17.59 0.58
CA ASP A 165 -10.67 -17.67 -0.45
C ASP A 165 -9.28 -17.99 0.11
N HIS A 166 -9.21 -18.53 1.33
CA HIS A 166 -7.97 -18.84 2.05
C HIS A 166 -7.08 -17.61 2.34
N THR A 167 -7.64 -16.40 2.21
CA THR A 167 -7.02 -15.18 2.73
C THR A 167 -7.56 -14.87 4.13
N GLY A 168 -6.92 -13.95 4.83
CA GLY A 168 -7.42 -13.44 6.11
C GLY A 168 -7.56 -11.92 6.10
N THR A 169 -8.47 -11.41 6.92
CA THR A 169 -8.61 -9.99 7.19
C THR A 169 -8.25 -9.74 8.64
N ILE A 170 -7.29 -8.85 8.87
CA ILE A 170 -6.86 -8.43 10.21
C ILE A 170 -7.41 -7.03 10.44
N GLU A 171 -8.14 -6.85 11.54
CA GLU A 171 -8.71 -5.57 11.94
C GLU A 171 -8.16 -5.18 13.31
N LEU A 172 -7.51 -4.02 13.38
CA LEU A 172 -7.00 -3.42 14.61
C LEU A 172 -7.82 -2.17 14.90
N ARG A 173 -8.47 -2.14 16.07
CA ARG A 173 -9.30 -1.02 16.50
C ARG A 173 -8.69 -0.34 17.71
N SER A 174 -8.86 0.96 17.75
CA SER A 174 -8.57 1.79 18.91
C SER A 174 -9.85 2.40 19.43
N SER A 175 -10.00 2.46 20.76
CA SER A 175 -11.03 3.25 21.42
C SER A 175 -10.67 4.74 21.50
N LEU A 176 -9.46 5.14 21.05
CA LEU A 176 -9.08 6.54 21.03
C LEU A 176 -9.78 7.25 19.86
N PRO A 177 -10.38 8.42 20.14
CA PRO A 177 -11.02 9.22 19.12
C PRO A 177 -10.08 9.58 17.97
N GLU A 178 -10.51 9.38 16.72
CA GLU A 178 -9.86 10.06 15.62
C GLU A 178 -10.22 11.57 15.67
N PRO A 179 -9.25 12.49 15.66
CA PRO A 179 -9.55 13.91 15.60
C PRO A 179 -10.24 14.19 14.26
N SER A 180 -11.53 14.50 14.31
CA SER A 180 -12.34 14.82 13.14
C SER A 180 -11.70 15.99 12.38
N HIS A 181 -11.38 15.79 11.10
CA HIS A 181 -10.86 16.87 10.26
C HIS A 181 -11.91 17.99 10.02
N ASN A 182 -13.17 17.71 10.33
CA ASN A 182 -14.29 18.63 10.21
C ASN A 182 -14.80 19.03 11.61
N PRO A 183 -14.68 20.29 12.05
CA PRO A 183 -15.08 20.75 13.38
C PRO A 183 -16.60 20.69 13.63
N ARG A 184 -17.41 20.36 12.61
CA ARG A 184 -18.88 20.25 12.70
C ARG A 184 -19.42 18.83 12.86
N ASN A 185 -18.57 17.81 12.89
CA ASN A 185 -19.02 16.42 13.01
C ASN A 185 -18.47 15.78 14.29
N PRO A 186 -19.21 15.82 15.41
CA PRO A 186 -18.76 15.32 16.72
C PRO A 186 -18.75 13.79 16.82
N TYR A 187 -19.11 13.07 15.76
CA TYR A 187 -18.97 11.61 15.73
C TYR A 187 -17.49 11.26 15.58
N VAL A 188 -16.87 11.11 16.74
CA VAL A 188 -15.65 10.35 16.94
C VAL A 188 -15.83 8.98 16.28
N ARG A 189 -15.12 8.73 15.19
CA ARG A 189 -14.98 7.37 14.67
C ARG A 189 -13.80 6.72 15.38
N ASP A 190 -13.99 5.48 15.80
CA ASP A 190 -12.90 4.61 16.24
C ASP A 190 -11.85 4.56 15.13
N ARG A 191 -10.57 4.71 15.51
CA ARG A 191 -9.48 4.50 14.55
C ARG A 191 -9.37 3.02 14.26
N VAL A 192 -9.57 2.66 13.00
CA VAL A 192 -9.49 1.26 12.55
C VAL A 192 -8.44 1.14 11.44
N VAL A 193 -7.52 0.21 11.62
CA VAL A 193 -6.59 -0.24 10.56
C VAL A 193 -7.01 -1.64 10.14
N VAL A 194 -7.29 -1.80 8.84
CA VAL A 194 -7.73 -3.07 8.26
C VAL A 194 -6.68 -3.53 7.26
N PHE A 195 -6.19 -4.76 7.44
CA PHE A 195 -5.41 -5.48 6.43
C PHE A 195 -6.33 -6.49 5.76
N ASP A 196 -6.85 -6.14 4.60
CA ASP A 196 -7.82 -6.98 3.89
C ASP A 196 -7.12 -7.98 2.96
N ARG A 197 -7.61 -9.22 2.95
CA ARG A 197 -7.14 -10.31 2.07
C ARG A 197 -5.63 -10.57 2.14
N VAL A 198 -5.09 -10.66 3.35
CA VAL A 198 -3.71 -11.09 3.61
C VAL A 198 -3.57 -12.58 3.29
N ARG A 199 -2.60 -12.94 2.44
CA ARG A 199 -2.31 -14.35 2.10
C ARG A 199 -1.51 -15.05 3.21
N ASP A 200 -0.48 -14.38 3.71
CA ASP A 200 0.42 -14.93 4.74
C ASP A 200 -0.07 -14.54 6.15
N LEU A 201 -1.33 -14.89 6.43
CA LEU A 201 -2.00 -14.54 7.69
C LEU A 201 -1.22 -15.08 8.91
N ARG A 202 -0.64 -16.27 8.80
CA ARG A 202 0.09 -16.91 9.90
C ARG A 202 1.31 -16.11 10.34
N ASP A 203 2.08 -15.60 9.40
CA ASP A 203 3.28 -14.80 9.70
C ASP A 203 2.90 -13.42 10.23
N ALA A 204 1.88 -12.79 9.65
CA ALA A 204 1.34 -11.53 10.15
C ALA A 204 0.82 -11.66 11.59
N CYS A 205 0.06 -12.71 11.90
CA CYS A 205 -0.41 -13.01 13.26
C CYS A 205 0.73 -13.32 14.21
N ARG A 206 1.77 -14.04 13.77
CA ARG A 206 2.95 -14.32 14.59
C ARG A 206 3.65 -13.04 15.01
N VAL A 207 3.83 -12.10 14.09
CA VAL A 207 4.40 -10.78 14.39
C VAL A 207 3.48 -10.01 15.34
N LEU A 208 2.18 -9.96 15.07
CA LEU A 208 1.20 -9.28 15.94
C LEU A 208 1.21 -9.82 17.37
N ASN A 209 1.31 -11.13 17.57
CA ASN A 209 1.39 -11.74 18.90
C ASN A 209 2.65 -11.34 19.68
N THR A 210 3.72 -10.89 18.99
CA THR A 210 4.94 -10.41 19.66
C THR A 210 4.90 -8.93 20.04
N VAL A 211 4.10 -8.13 19.33
CA VAL A 211 4.09 -6.66 19.49
C VAL A 211 2.83 -6.10 20.14
N LEU A 212 1.72 -6.84 20.10
CA LEU A 212 0.48 -6.42 20.75
C LEU A 212 0.58 -6.57 22.28
N PRO A 213 -0.08 -5.69 23.05
CA PRO A 213 -0.25 -5.87 24.48
C PRO A 213 -0.88 -7.23 24.79
N ARG A 214 -0.37 -7.93 25.82
CA ARG A 214 -0.81 -9.28 26.19
C ARG A 214 -2.32 -9.38 26.45
N GLU A 215 -2.90 -8.33 26.99
CA GLU A 215 -4.34 -8.21 27.29
C GLU A 215 -5.24 -8.40 26.06
N ILE A 216 -4.73 -8.13 24.85
CA ILE A 216 -5.48 -8.19 23.59
C ILE A 216 -5.25 -9.53 22.88
N VAL A 217 -4.16 -10.23 23.20
CA VAL A 217 -3.80 -11.51 22.57
C VAL A 217 -4.61 -12.68 23.18
N GLU A 218 -5.10 -12.52 24.42
CA GLU A 218 -5.84 -13.54 25.17
C GLU A 218 -7.38 -13.46 24.98
N SER A 219 -7.89 -12.41 24.31
CA SER A 219 -9.32 -12.18 24.05
C SER A 219 -9.77 -12.67 22.68
#